data_AF-A0A094G7Z4-F1
#
_entry.id   AF-A0A094G7Z4-F1
#
_cell.length_a   1.000
_cell.length_b   1.000
_cell.length_c   1.000
_cell.angle_alpha   90.00
_cell.angle_beta   90.00
_cell.angle_gamma   90.00
#
_symmetry.space_group_name_H-M   'P 1'
#
loop_
_entity.id
_entity.type
_entity.pdbx_description
1 polymer ?
#
loop_
_entity_poly.entity_id
_entity_poly.type
_entity_poly.pdbx_seq_one_letter_code
_entity_poly.pdbx_strand_id
1 'polypeptide(L)'
;MKSHAWFVEQLERVRSTFDDNTYPLPQQQKHSFNLYVELFQEDAISFAKRSKQRRSARLKARTLLSDVFIAMGSEVFFLCTLAVAISTLDTVEAKGLVPTLRQWWTTVSHPKGLVETANQVCTAGSISALISKGSTGTSKRISDSDASDHQVLQGSWEYRMRKQNPDIDMGRSIASEAS
;
A
#
# COMPACT_ATOMS: atom_id res chain seq x y z
N MET A 1 1.11 -2.99 17.42
CA MET A 1 1.02 -2.20 16.18
C MET A 1 2.10 -1.13 16.25
N LYS A 2 2.83 -0.88 15.16
CA LYS A 2 3.90 0.13 15.15
C LYS A 2 3.30 1.50 14.81
N SER A 3 3.69 2.52 15.57
CA SER A 3 3.17 3.88 15.44
C SER A 3 3.73 4.59 14.20
N HIS A 4 3.06 5.66 13.76
CA HIS A 4 3.58 6.50 12.67
C HIS A 4 4.93 7.14 13.03
N ALA A 5 5.11 7.57 14.29
CA ALA A 5 6.36 8.18 14.75
C ALA A 5 7.54 7.20 14.60
N TRP A 6 7.36 5.94 15.01
CA TRP A 6 8.37 4.90 14.81
C TRP A 6 8.68 4.70 13.32
N PHE A 7 7.66 4.69 12.46
CA PHE A 7 7.85 4.48 11.03
C PHE A 7 8.62 5.63 10.39
N VAL A 8 8.23 6.88 10.69
CA VAL A 8 8.94 8.09 10.26
C VAL A 8 10.41 8.07 10.70
N GLU A 9 10.70 7.64 11.93
CA GLU A 9 12.08 7.51 12.41
C GLU A 9 12.89 6.51 11.56
N GLN A 10 12.29 5.40 11.14
CA GLN A 10 12.98 4.45 10.25
C GLN A 10 13.24 5.05 8.87
N LEU A 11 12.28 5.80 8.32
CA LEU A 11 12.47 6.47 7.03
C LEU A 11 13.57 7.54 7.13
N GLU A 12 13.60 8.31 8.22
CA GLU A 12 14.60 9.35 8.45
C GLU A 12 16.01 8.79 8.58
N ARG A 13 16.17 7.64 9.26
CA ARG A 13 17.45 6.93 9.35
C ARG A 13 17.99 6.56 7.97
N VAL A 14 17.13 6.06 7.09
CA VAL A 14 17.54 5.73 5.71
C VAL A 14 17.77 6.99 4.89
N ARG A 15 16.87 7.98 4.96
CA ARG A 15 17.00 9.25 4.24
C ARG A 15 18.34 9.92 4.53
N SER A 16 18.78 9.89 5.79
CA SER A 16 20.04 10.48 6.24
C SER A 16 21.29 9.77 5.71
N THR A 17 21.17 8.56 5.12
CA THR A 17 22.29 7.90 4.44
C THR A 17 22.48 8.38 3.01
N PHE A 18 21.57 9.20 2.49
CA PHE A 18 21.68 9.80 1.17
C PHE A 18 22.21 11.23 1.28
N ASP A 19 23.18 11.52 0.44
CA ASP A 19 23.68 12.87 0.12
C ASP A 19 23.38 13.20 -1.35
N ASP A 20 23.88 14.35 -1.81
CA ASP A 20 23.69 14.80 -3.20
C ASP A 20 24.46 13.96 -4.24
N ASN A 21 25.40 13.12 -3.81
CA ASN A 21 26.25 12.30 -4.67
C ASN A 21 25.98 10.79 -4.49
N THR A 22 24.96 10.40 -3.72
CA THR A 22 24.75 9.02 -3.32
C THR A 22 24.23 8.21 -4.51
N TYR A 23 25.19 7.71 -5.28
CA TYR A 23 25.01 6.74 -6.34
C TYR A 23 26.37 6.08 -6.62
N PRO A 24 26.46 4.75 -6.79
CA PRO A 24 25.37 3.77 -6.91
C PRO A 24 24.91 3.15 -5.57
N LEU A 25 23.67 2.66 -5.57
CA LEU A 25 23.09 1.86 -4.48
C LEU A 25 23.95 0.64 -4.10
N PRO A 26 24.22 0.44 -2.79
CA PRO A 26 24.80 -0.79 -2.28
C PRO A 26 23.97 -2.04 -2.66
N GLN A 27 24.64 -3.17 -2.88
CA GLN A 27 24.00 -4.42 -3.30
C GLN A 27 22.90 -4.87 -2.33
N GLN A 28 23.11 -4.69 -1.03
CA GLN A 28 22.10 -5.02 -0.01
C GLN A 28 20.82 -4.19 -0.18
N GLN A 29 20.92 -2.90 -0.49
CA GLN A 29 19.76 -2.04 -0.69
C GLN A 29 19.02 -2.40 -2.00
N LYS A 30 19.76 -2.75 -3.06
CA LYS A 30 19.17 -3.28 -4.30
C LYS A 30 18.42 -4.59 -4.04
N HIS A 31 19.01 -5.50 -3.27
CA HIS A 31 18.35 -6.74 -2.89
C HIS A 31 17.06 -6.48 -2.12
N SER A 32 17.10 -5.60 -1.10
CA SER A 32 15.91 -5.20 -0.35
C SER A 32 14.82 -4.65 -1.28
N PHE A 33 15.16 -3.73 -2.19
CA PHE A 33 14.21 -3.20 -3.16
C PHE A 33 13.62 -4.29 -4.07
N ASN A 34 14.43 -5.21 -4.57
CA ASN A 34 13.96 -6.28 -5.45
C ASN A 34 12.94 -7.20 -4.77
N LEU A 35 13.06 -7.44 -3.45
CA LEU A 35 12.03 -8.18 -2.70
C LEU A 35 10.65 -7.49 -2.75
N TYR A 36 10.63 -6.17 -2.86
CA TYR A 36 9.40 -5.41 -3.03
C TYR A 36 8.89 -5.46 -4.47
N VAL A 37 9.78 -5.39 -5.47
CA VAL A 37 9.38 -5.62 -6.87
C VAL A 37 8.72 -6.99 -7.02
N GLU A 38 9.34 -8.03 -6.47
CA GLU A 38 8.78 -9.38 -6.43
C GLU A 38 7.42 -9.42 -5.74
N LEU A 39 7.26 -8.74 -4.59
CA LEU A 39 5.98 -8.60 -3.88
C LEU A 39 4.87 -8.04 -4.78
N PHE A 40 5.18 -7.03 -5.61
CA PHE A 40 4.22 -6.43 -6.53
C PHE A 40 3.92 -7.29 -7.76
N GLN A 41 4.85 -8.17 -8.13
CA GLN A 41 4.68 -9.14 -9.23
C GLN A 41 3.89 -10.39 -8.82
N GLU A 42 3.67 -10.61 -7.52
CA GLU A 42 2.92 -11.78 -7.04
C GLU A 42 1.52 -11.88 -7.64
N ASP A 43 1.25 -13.07 -8.17
CA ASP A 43 -0.03 -13.50 -8.72
C ASP A 43 -0.79 -14.46 -7.78
N ALA A 44 -2.01 -14.83 -8.16
CA ALA A 44 -2.85 -15.73 -7.37
C ALA A 44 -2.17 -17.10 -7.10
N ILE A 45 -1.36 -17.59 -8.04
CA ILE A 45 -0.66 -18.87 -7.96
C ILE A 45 0.45 -18.80 -6.89
N SER A 46 1.26 -17.75 -6.91
CA SER A 46 2.31 -17.51 -5.91
C SER A 46 1.72 -17.27 -4.51
N PHE A 47 0.56 -16.64 -4.41
CA PHE A 47 -0.16 -16.48 -3.14
C PHE A 47 -0.73 -17.80 -2.61
N ALA A 48 -1.22 -18.67 -3.49
CA ALA A 48 -1.78 -19.99 -3.13
C ALA A 48 -0.76 -20.87 -2.41
N LYS A 49 0.52 -20.78 -2.78
CA LYS A 49 1.63 -21.53 -2.16
C LYS A 49 1.97 -21.09 -0.73
N ARG A 50 1.38 -19.99 -0.24
CA ARG A 50 1.70 -19.41 1.07
C ARG A 50 0.56 -19.62 2.09
N SER A 51 0.94 -19.69 3.35
CA SER A 51 -0.01 -19.71 4.47
C SER A 51 -0.90 -18.46 4.46
N LYS A 52 -2.12 -18.60 4.99
CA LYS A 52 -3.11 -17.51 5.07
C LYS A 52 -2.54 -16.27 5.77
N GLN A 53 -1.79 -16.45 6.84
CA GLN A 53 -1.15 -15.36 7.58
C GLN A 53 -0.12 -14.61 6.72
N ARG A 54 0.79 -15.34 6.05
CA ARG A 54 1.81 -14.70 5.18
C ARG A 54 1.17 -14.00 4.00
N ARG A 55 0.11 -14.57 3.41
CA ARG A 55 -0.66 -13.93 2.33
C ARG A 55 -1.29 -12.62 2.80
N SER A 56 -1.93 -12.61 3.98
CA SER A 56 -2.54 -11.41 4.54
C SER A 56 -1.52 -10.31 4.83
N ALA A 57 -0.38 -10.66 5.44
CA ALA A 57 0.70 -9.72 5.72
C ALA A 57 1.23 -9.05 4.45
N ARG A 58 1.50 -9.84 3.40
CA ARG A 58 1.98 -9.36 2.10
C ARG A 58 0.96 -8.47 1.39
N LEU A 59 -0.33 -8.84 1.42
CA LEU A 59 -1.38 -8.03 0.85
C LEU A 59 -1.49 -6.66 1.55
N LYS A 60 -1.44 -6.64 2.89
CA LYS A 60 -1.44 -5.39 3.66
C LYS A 60 -0.24 -4.50 3.32
N ALA A 61 0.96 -5.08 3.28
CA ALA A 61 2.16 -4.35 2.89
C ALA A 61 2.05 -3.77 1.48
N ARG A 62 1.53 -4.55 0.52
CA ARG A 62 1.30 -4.11 -0.86
C ARG A 62 0.30 -2.95 -0.91
N THR A 63 -0.83 -3.04 -0.21
CA THR A 63 -1.82 -1.96 -0.14
C THR A 63 -1.21 -0.69 0.46
N LEU A 64 -0.52 -0.81 1.60
CA LEU A 64 0.12 0.32 2.26
C LEU A 64 1.12 1.03 1.34
N LEU A 65 1.99 0.26 0.67
CA LEU A 65 3.00 0.81 -0.22
C LEU A 65 2.40 1.40 -1.51
N SER A 66 1.33 0.82 -2.05
CA SER A 66 0.59 1.42 -3.15
C SER A 66 0.02 2.78 -2.75
N ASP A 67 -0.62 2.86 -1.58
CA ASP A 67 -1.20 4.11 -1.07
C ASP A 67 -0.11 5.18 -0.88
N VAL A 68 1.05 4.80 -0.34
CA VAL A 68 2.22 5.69 -0.23
C VAL A 68 2.72 6.13 -1.60
N PHE A 69 2.94 5.22 -2.54
CA PHE A 69 3.44 5.58 -3.87
C PHE A 69 2.50 6.53 -4.61
N ILE A 70 1.19 6.26 -4.57
CA ILE A 70 0.17 7.09 -5.22
C ILE A 70 0.11 8.49 -4.58
N ALA A 71 0.18 8.57 -3.25
CA ALA A 71 -0.02 9.83 -2.54
C ALA A 71 1.26 10.68 -2.38
N MET A 72 2.43 10.04 -2.37
CA MET A 72 3.72 10.65 -2.00
C MET A 72 4.80 10.52 -3.08
N GLY A 73 4.64 9.61 -4.05
CA GLY A 73 5.59 9.39 -5.13
C GLY A 73 6.68 8.35 -4.84
N SER A 74 7.65 8.29 -5.76
CA SER A 74 8.74 7.30 -5.81
C SER A 74 9.70 7.41 -4.62
N GLU A 75 10.02 8.62 -4.17
CA GLU A 75 11.03 8.87 -3.13
C GLU A 75 10.64 8.26 -1.79
N VAL A 76 9.45 8.61 -1.29
CA VAL A 76 8.95 8.09 -0.01
C VAL A 76 8.66 6.60 -0.11
N PHE A 77 8.11 6.13 -1.23
CA PHE A 77 7.94 4.70 -1.48
C PHE A 77 9.27 3.96 -1.40
N PHE A 78 10.30 4.47 -2.08
CA PHE A 78 11.63 3.87 -2.10
C PHE A 78 12.24 3.81 -0.70
N LEU A 79 12.16 4.89 0.09
CA LEU A 79 12.57 4.88 1.49
C LEU A 79 11.86 3.78 2.31
N CYS A 80 10.55 3.57 2.09
CA CYS A 80 9.82 2.50 2.77
C CYS A 80 10.39 1.11 2.45
N THR A 81 10.77 0.87 1.19
CA THR A 81 11.35 -0.42 0.78
C THR A 81 12.73 -0.70 1.37
N LEU A 82 13.47 0.35 1.74
CA LEU A 82 14.80 0.22 2.34
C LEU A 82 14.74 0.15 3.87
N ALA A 83 13.82 0.90 4.48
CA ALA A 83 13.79 1.11 5.92
C ALA A 83 13.20 -0.06 6.70
N VAL A 84 12.25 -0.79 6.11
CA VAL A 84 11.41 -1.74 6.83
C VAL A 84 11.26 -3.02 6.03
N ALA A 85 11.18 -4.18 6.69
CA ALA A 85 10.89 -5.46 6.05
C ALA A 85 9.39 -5.67 5.79
N ILE A 86 9.03 -6.48 4.79
CA ILE A 86 7.63 -6.74 4.40
C ILE A 86 6.77 -7.23 5.57
N SER A 87 7.32 -8.12 6.41
CA SER A 87 6.65 -8.67 7.59
C SER A 87 6.45 -7.67 8.73
N THR A 88 7.07 -6.50 8.64
CA THR A 88 6.89 -5.41 9.59
C THR A 88 5.87 -4.40 9.10
N LEU A 89 5.80 -4.17 7.78
CA LEU A 89 4.84 -3.23 7.18
C LEU A 89 3.38 -3.61 7.46
N ASP A 90 3.07 -4.91 7.64
CA ASP A 90 1.72 -5.36 8.00
C ASP A 90 1.29 -4.95 9.43
N THR A 91 2.26 -4.59 10.28
CA THR A 91 2.06 -4.15 11.66
C THR A 91 2.03 -2.64 11.83
N VAL A 92 2.30 -1.88 10.77
CA VAL A 92 2.27 -0.41 10.79
C VAL A 92 0.82 0.06 10.78
N GLU A 93 0.52 1.05 11.62
CA GLU A 93 -0.78 1.70 11.60
C GLU A 93 -0.99 2.43 10.27
N ALA A 94 -1.99 2.01 9.49
CA ALA A 94 -2.26 2.59 8.17
C ALA A 94 -3.14 3.85 8.24
N LYS A 95 -4.01 3.95 9.25
CA LYS A 95 -4.99 5.03 9.37
C LYS A 95 -4.27 6.33 9.73
N GLY A 96 -4.26 7.29 8.81
CA GLY A 96 -3.61 8.59 9.02
C GLY A 96 -2.11 8.58 8.73
N LEU A 97 -1.55 7.45 8.27
CA LEU A 97 -0.12 7.36 7.96
C LEU A 97 0.28 8.32 6.84
N VAL A 98 -0.46 8.34 5.73
CA VAL A 98 -0.15 9.19 4.57
C VAL A 98 -0.12 10.68 4.95
N PRO A 99 -1.11 11.24 5.68
CA PRO A 99 -1.01 12.59 6.23
C PRO A 99 0.24 12.82 7.09
N THR A 100 0.58 11.90 7.99
CA THR A 100 1.79 12.02 8.82
C THR A 100 3.06 12.01 7.97
N LEU A 101 3.17 11.12 6.99
CA LEU A 101 4.29 11.05 6.06
C LEU A 101 4.39 12.32 5.22
N ARG A 102 3.26 12.88 4.78
CA ARG A 102 3.22 14.14 4.04
C ARG A 102 3.77 15.28 4.86
N GLN A 103 3.32 15.42 6.11
CA GLN A 103 3.81 16.45 7.01
C GLN A 103 5.31 16.31 7.24
N TRP A 104 5.79 15.11 7.58
CA TRP A 104 7.22 14.86 7.75
C TRP A 104 8.01 15.20 6.47
N TRP A 105 7.53 14.73 5.31
CA TRP A 105 8.22 14.92 4.04
C TRP A 105 8.40 16.39 3.67
N THR A 106 7.45 17.27 4.02
CA THR A 106 7.59 18.71 3.80
C THR A 106 8.64 19.40 4.67
N THR A 107 9.09 18.74 5.75
CA THR A 107 10.00 19.33 6.75
C THR A 107 11.45 18.88 6.63
N VAL A 108 11.71 17.81 5.87
CA VAL A 108 13.05 17.23 5.75
C VAL A 108 13.71 17.60 4.44
N SER A 109 15.04 17.52 4.38
CA SER A 109 15.76 17.72 3.12
C SER A 109 15.51 16.56 2.15
N HIS A 110 15.54 16.85 0.85
CA HIS A 110 15.41 15.87 -0.23
C HIS A 110 16.73 15.82 -1.00
N PRO A 111 17.72 15.02 -0.54
CA PRO A 111 19.04 14.95 -1.18
C PRO A 111 18.90 14.53 -2.65
N LYS A 112 19.67 15.14 -3.56
CA LYS A 112 19.55 14.85 -4.99
C LYS A 112 19.80 13.38 -5.32
N GLY A 113 20.78 12.76 -4.64
CA GLY A 113 21.09 11.35 -4.81
C GLY A 113 19.91 10.44 -4.46
N LEU A 114 19.09 10.80 -3.47
CA LEU A 114 17.86 10.06 -3.16
C LEU A 114 16.83 10.19 -4.28
N VAL A 115 16.59 11.41 -4.76
CA VAL A 115 15.60 11.69 -5.81
C VAL A 115 15.95 10.92 -7.09
N GLU A 116 17.18 11.05 -7.56
CA GLU A 116 17.66 10.40 -8.77
C GLU A 116 17.62 8.88 -8.64
N THR A 117 18.13 8.35 -7.54
CA THR A 117 18.14 6.91 -7.26
C THR A 117 16.73 6.34 -7.20
N ALA A 118 15.81 6.98 -6.47
CA ALA A 118 14.44 6.52 -6.32
C ALA A 118 13.72 6.50 -7.69
N ASN A 119 13.89 7.55 -8.49
CA ASN A 119 13.30 7.65 -9.82
C ASN A 119 13.85 6.59 -10.77
N GLN A 120 15.17 6.42 -10.81
CA GLN A 120 15.81 5.42 -11.66
C GLN A 120 15.36 4.00 -11.31
N VAL A 121 15.39 3.66 -10.02
CA VAL A 121 15.09 2.31 -9.54
C VAL A 121 13.60 1.98 -9.64
N CYS A 122 12.71 2.93 -9.31
CA CYS A 122 11.27 2.73 -9.47
C CYS A 122 10.86 2.61 -10.94
N THR A 123 11.52 3.36 -11.84
CA THR A 123 11.29 3.27 -13.28
C THR A 123 11.80 1.94 -13.83
N ALA A 124 13.02 1.53 -13.49
CA ALA A 124 13.58 0.24 -13.89
C ALA A 124 12.73 -0.94 -13.39
N GLY A 125 12.21 -0.85 -12.17
CA GLY A 125 11.28 -1.84 -11.59
C GLY A 125 9.85 -1.75 -12.13
N SER A 126 9.53 -0.77 -12.98
CA SER A 126 8.18 -0.53 -13.51
C SER A 126 7.10 -0.46 -12.41
N ILE A 127 7.43 0.16 -11.27
CA ILE A 127 6.59 0.15 -10.06
C ILE A 127 5.19 0.74 -10.33
N SER A 128 5.11 1.83 -11.09
CA SER A 128 3.84 2.47 -11.46
C SER A 128 2.92 1.52 -12.23
N ALA A 129 3.47 0.75 -13.17
CA ALA A 129 2.73 -0.25 -13.94
C ALA A 129 2.27 -1.42 -13.08
N LEU A 130 3.12 -1.90 -12.16
CA LEU A 130 2.78 -2.99 -11.24
C LEU A 130 1.69 -2.61 -10.24
N ILE A 131 1.72 -1.37 -9.73
CA ILE A 131 0.66 -0.83 -8.87
C ILE A 131 -0.65 -0.70 -9.65
N SER A 132 -0.60 -0.18 -10.87
CA SER A 132 -1.78 -0.02 -11.75
C SER A 132 -2.42 -1.37 -12.13
N LYS A 133 -1.61 -2.40 -12.37
CA LYS A 133 -2.10 -3.77 -12.63
C LYS A 133 -2.79 -4.38 -11.41
N GLY A 134 -2.39 -3.98 -10.20
CA GLY A 134 -3.00 -4.43 -8.95
C GLY A 134 -4.39 -3.85 -8.69
N SER A 135 -4.72 -2.67 -9.24
CA SER A 135 -6.01 -2.00 -9.03
C SER A 135 -7.10 -2.40 -10.03
N THR A 136 -6.73 -2.87 -11.23
CA THR A 136 -7.68 -3.19 -12.31
C THR A 136 -8.33 -4.58 -12.22
N GLY A 137 -8.02 -5.36 -11.17
CA GLY A 137 -8.49 -6.74 -11.00
C GLY A 137 -9.95 -6.95 -10.55
N THR A 138 -10.81 -5.92 -10.49
CA THR A 138 -12.21 -6.07 -9.99
C THR A 138 -13.29 -5.72 -11.01
N SER A 139 -12.99 -5.68 -12.31
CA SER A 139 -14.03 -5.55 -13.34
C SER A 139 -13.76 -6.49 -14.52
N LYS A 140 -14.02 -7.78 -14.30
CA LYS A 140 -14.41 -8.68 -15.39
C LYS A 140 -15.79 -9.21 -15.03
N ARG A 141 -16.83 -8.52 -15.53
CA ARG A 141 -18.17 -9.09 -15.66
C ARG A 141 -18.01 -10.40 -16.43
N ILE A 142 -18.19 -11.51 -15.72
CA ILE A 142 -18.51 -12.79 -16.35
C ILE A 142 -20.04 -12.78 -16.43
N SER A 143 -20.56 -12.36 -17.58
CA SER A 143 -21.83 -12.91 -18.04
C SER A 143 -21.51 -14.32 -18.53
N ASP A 144 -21.93 -15.32 -17.77
CA ASP A 144 -22.76 -16.41 -18.28
C ASP A 144 -23.23 -17.27 -17.12
N SER A 145 -24.53 -17.55 -17.16
CA SER A 145 -25.30 -18.36 -16.22
C SER A 145 -24.85 -19.82 -16.26
N ASP A 146 -24.55 -20.42 -15.11
CA ASP A 146 -25.45 -21.33 -14.38
C ASP A 146 -24.68 -22.30 -13.44
N ALA A 147 -25.29 -22.51 -12.28
CA ALA A 147 -25.15 -23.60 -11.30
C ALA A 147 -23.81 -23.95 -10.61
N SER A 148 -23.77 -23.54 -9.33
CA SER A 148 -23.47 -24.34 -8.13
C SER A 148 -22.10 -24.26 -7.45
N ASP A 149 -22.19 -23.81 -6.19
CA ASP A 149 -21.30 -23.98 -5.04
C ASP A 149 -19.80 -23.70 -5.22
N HIS A 150 -19.36 -22.53 -4.73
CA HIS A 150 -18.36 -22.45 -3.65
C HIS A 150 -18.23 -21.02 -3.13
N GLN A 151 -18.59 -20.85 -1.86
CA GLN A 151 -18.50 -19.62 -1.07
C GLN A 151 -17.05 -19.36 -0.61
N VAL A 152 -16.33 -18.37 -1.18
CA VAL A 152 -15.12 -17.81 -0.54
C VAL A 152 -14.92 -16.31 -0.88
N LEU A 153 -15.31 -15.45 0.07
CA LEU A 153 -14.74 -14.15 0.43
C LEU A 153 -14.40 -13.14 -0.69
N GLN A 154 -15.41 -12.59 -1.34
CA GLN A 154 -15.39 -11.22 -1.85
C GLN A 154 -16.26 -10.36 -0.94
N GLY A 155 -15.67 -9.38 -0.24
CA GLY A 155 -16.46 -8.50 0.64
C GLY A 155 -15.66 -7.52 1.51
N SER A 156 -14.34 -7.38 1.32
CA SER A 156 -13.52 -6.54 2.21
C SER A 156 -13.28 -5.12 1.72
N TRP A 157 -13.69 -4.76 0.50
CA TRP A 157 -13.44 -3.41 -0.06
C TRP A 157 -14.65 -2.49 0.10
N GLU A 158 -15.87 -3.01 -0.13
CA GLU A 158 -17.12 -2.22 -0.04
C GLU A 158 -17.46 -1.83 1.41
N TYR A 159 -17.02 -2.62 2.41
CA TYR A 159 -17.26 -2.29 3.82
C TYR A 159 -16.46 -1.05 4.30
N ARG A 160 -15.40 -0.66 3.58
CA ARG A 160 -14.59 0.53 3.92
C ARG A 160 -15.26 1.85 3.50
N MET A 161 -16.11 1.83 2.47
CA MET A 161 -16.79 3.03 1.97
C MET A 161 -18.04 3.40 2.81
N ARG A 162 -18.66 2.45 3.53
CA ARG A 162 -19.89 2.71 4.29
C ARG A 162 -19.67 3.30 5.70
N LYS A 163 -18.44 3.32 6.23
CA LYS A 163 -18.15 3.80 7.60
C LYS A 163 -17.68 5.27 7.70
N GLN A 164 -17.75 6.06 6.62
CA GLN A 164 -17.35 7.47 6.65
C GLN A 164 -18.50 8.49 6.79
N ASN A 165 -19.74 8.07 7.04
CA ASN A 165 -20.80 9.04 7.38
C ASN A 165 -21.88 8.45 8.31
N PRO A 166 -21.76 8.61 9.64
CA PRO A 166 -22.84 8.33 10.57
C PRO A 166 -23.39 9.64 11.13
N ASP A 167 -24.27 10.31 10.39
CA ASP A 167 -25.30 11.18 10.96
C ASP A 167 -26.25 11.64 9.84
N ILE A 168 -27.46 11.08 9.86
CA ILE A 168 -28.76 11.76 9.91
C ILE A 168 -29.77 10.62 10.04
N ASP A 169 -30.02 10.24 11.29
CA ASP A 169 -31.29 9.68 11.71
C ASP A 169 -31.99 10.78 12.50
N MET A 170 -33.22 11.15 12.12
CA MET A 170 -34.37 11.19 13.03
C MET A 170 -35.58 11.88 12.39
N GLY A 171 -36.71 11.17 12.45
CA GLY A 171 -38.07 11.74 12.39
C GLY A 171 -39.03 10.86 11.60
N ARG A 172 -39.67 9.83 12.22
CA ARG A 172 -41.09 9.85 12.69
C ARG A 172 -42.07 10.43 11.67
N SER A 173 -43.24 9.87 11.35
CA SER A 173 -44.07 8.84 12.00
C SER A 173 -45.20 8.49 11.02
N ILE A 174 -45.51 7.19 10.91
CA ILE A 174 -46.83 6.54 10.76
C ILE A 174 -48.13 7.38 10.77
N ALA A 175 -49.00 7.14 9.77
CA ALA A 175 -50.42 6.72 9.85
C ALA A 175 -50.92 6.43 8.39
N SER A 176 -51.41 5.23 8.03
CA SER A 176 -52.83 4.78 8.03
C SER A 176 -53.78 5.82 7.39
N GLU A 177 -54.74 5.53 6.52
CA GLU A 177 -55.48 4.31 6.17
C GLU A 177 -56.30 4.59 4.88
N ALA A 178 -56.93 3.54 4.36
CA ALA A 178 -57.80 3.53 3.19
C ALA A 178 -58.93 4.57 3.20
N SER A 179 -59.29 5.13 2.03
CA SER A 179 -60.36 4.62 1.18
C SER A 179 -60.44 5.36 -0.15
#